data_AF-A0A9N9JJ35-F1
#
_entry.id   AF-A0A9N9JJ35-F1
#
_cell.length_a   1.000
_cell.length_b   1.000
_cell.length_c   1.000
_cell.angle_alpha   90.00
_cell.angle_beta   90.00
_cell.angle_gamma   90.00
#
_symmetry.space_group_name_H-M   'P 1'
#
loop_
_entity.id
_entity.type
_entity.pdbx_description
1 polymer ?
#
loop_
_entity_poly.entity_id
_entity_poly.type
_entity_poly.pdbx_seq_one_letter_code
_entity_poly.pdbx_strand_id
1 'polypeptide(L)' 'SVLIETSVGDIVIDLQIKKCPKTSLNFLKLCKIKYYNFCCFHNVQKDFMVQT' A
#
# COMPACT_ATOMS: atom_id res chain seq x y z
N SER A 1 -0.06 -7.87 -8.23
CA SER A 1 0.35 -7.90 -6.83
C SER A 1 1.48 -6.92 -6.53
N VAL A 2 1.44 -6.31 -5.35
CA VAL A 2 2.54 -5.59 -4.67
C VAL A 2 2.66 -6.20 -3.27
N LEU A 3 3.90 -6.44 -2.83
CA LEU A 3 4.21 -6.89 -1.47
C LEU A 3 4.55 -5.68 -0.60
N ILE A 4 3.91 -5.58 0.57
CA ILE A 4 4.22 -4.58 1.60
C ILE A 4 4.71 -5.35 2.82
N GLU A 5 5.99 -5.20 3.12
CA GLU A 5 6.62 -5.74 4.32
C GLU A 5 6.38 -4.75 5.47
N THR A 6 5.70 -5.18 6.52
CA THR A 6 5.46 -4.37 7.72
C THR A 6 6.18 -4.98 8.92
N SER A 7 6.30 -4.23 10.02
CA SER A 7 6.94 -4.73 11.25
C SER A 7 6.24 -5.93 11.89
N VAL A 8 4.97 -6.17 11.57
CA VAL A 8 4.14 -7.25 12.15
C VAL A 8 3.96 -8.41 11.17
N GLY A 9 4.32 -8.23 9.90
CA GLY A 9 4.22 -9.25 8.86
C GLY A 9 4.00 -8.68 7.46
N ASP A 10 3.82 -9.58 6.49
CA ASP A 10 3.75 -9.21 5.08
C ASP A 10 2.30 -9.13 4.59
N ILE A 11 2.03 -8.14 3.75
CA ILE A 11 0.71 -7.91 3.14
C ILE A 11 0.87 -7.94 1.62
N VAL A 12 0.14 -8.83 0.95
CA VAL A 12 0.08 -8.89 -0.51
C VAL A 12 -1.19 -8.21 -1.01
N ILE A 13 -1.06 -7.18 -1.83
CA ILE A 13 -2.18 -6.42 -2.39
C ILE A 13 -2.24 -6.60 -3.90
N ASP A 14 -3.40 -7.00 -4.41
CA ASP A 14 -3.66 -7.04 -5.85
C ASP A 14 -4.34 -5.77 -6.36
N LEU A 15 -3.71 -5.16 -7.36
CA LEU A 15 -4.15 -3.91 -7.96
C LEU A 15 -5.06 -4.17 -9.16
N GLN A 16 -6.25 -3.57 -9.15
CA GLN A 16 -7.17 -3.61 -10.29
C GLN A 16 -6.82 -2.58 -11.37
N ILE A 17 -5.69 -2.79 -12.05
CA ILE A 17 -5.15 -1.85 -13.05
C ILE A 17 -6.15 -1.59 -14.20
N LYS A 18 -6.93 -2.62 -14.60
CA LYS A 18 -7.93 -2.49 -15.67
C LYS A 18 -9.07 -1.52 -15.30
N LYS A 19 -9.48 -1.48 -14.03
CA LYS A 19 -10.60 -0.65 -13.55
C LYS A 19 -10.12 0.75 -13.17
N CYS A 20 -8.96 0.86 -12.53
CA CYS A 20 -8.43 2.11 -11.98
C CYS A 20 -6.97 2.37 -12.42
N PRO A 21 -6.71 2.55 -13.72
CA PRO A 21 -5.34 2.57 -14.26
C PRO A 21 -4.49 3.69 -13.69
N LYS A 22 -5.02 4.91 -13.57
CA LYS A 22 -4.28 6.08 -13.08
C LYS A 22 -3.82 5.90 -11.63
N THR A 23 -4.71 5.46 -10.75
CA THR A 23 -4.41 5.25 -9.32
C THR A 23 -3.40 4.12 -9.14
N SER A 24 -3.60 2.99 -9.84
CA SER A 24 -2.67 1.87 -9.78
C SER A 24 -1.27 2.23 -10.31
N LEU A 25 -1.18 2.99 -11.41
CA LEU A 25 0.09 3.47 -11.95
C LEU A 25 0.81 4.42 -10.97
N ASN A 26 0.07 5.34 -10.33
CA ASN A 26 0.67 6.25 -9.35
C ASN A 26 1.22 5.48 -8.14
N PHE A 27 0.42 4.56 -7.59
CA PHE A 27 0.85 3.72 -6.47
C PHE A 27 2.09 2.90 -6.83
N LEU A 28 2.10 2.23 -8.00
CA LEU A 28 3.25 1.48 -8.48
C LEU A 28 4.50 2.34 -8.66
N LYS A 29 4.35 3.58 -9.15
CA LYS A 29 5.46 4.52 -9.30
C LYS A 29 6.06 4.88 -7.94
N LEU A 30 5.22 5.21 -6.96
CA LEU A 30 5.65 5.55 -5.60
C LEU A 30 6.34 4.36 -4.90
N CYS A 31 5.83 3.14 -5.07
CA CYS A 31 6.49 1.92 -4.59
C CYS A 31 7.88 1.73 -5.22
N LYS A 32 8.02 1.92 -6.54
CA LYS A 32 9.31 1.75 -7.24
C LYS A 32 10.39 2.72 -6.77
N ILE A 33 10.02 3.94 -6.41
CA ILE A 33 10.96 4.93 -5.86
C ILE A 33 11.14 4.81 -4.34
N LYS A 34 10.64 3.73 -3.72
CA LYS A 34 10.73 3.48 -2.27
C LYS A 34 10.13 4.58 -1.40
N TYR A 35 9.12 5.29 -1.91
CA TYR A 35 8.51 6.42 -1.22
C TYR A 35 7.82 6.03 0.09
N TYR A 36 7.23 4.83 0.13
CA TYR A 36 6.52 4.32 1.30
C TYR A 36 7.41 3.59 2.31
N ASN A 37 8.73 3.50 2.08
CA ASN A 37 9.62 2.81 2.99
C ASN A 37 9.67 3.55 4.33
N PHE A 38 9.49 2.82 5.42
CA PHE A 38 9.45 3.34 6.80
C PHE A 38 8.27 4.28 7.09
N CYS A 39 7.24 4.34 6.24
CA CYS A 39 5.99 5.01 6.61
C CYS A 39 5.29 4.24 7.74
N CYS A 40 4.90 4.96 8.79
CA CYS A 40 4.18 4.41 9.93
C CYS A 40 2.67 4.42 9.65
N PHE A 41 1.98 3.37 10.10
CA PHE A 41 0.53 3.39 10.23
C PHE A 41 0.13 4.34 11.37
N HIS A 42 -0.26 5.55 11.01
CA HIS A 42 -0.54 6.63 11.96
C HIS A 42 -2.00 6.65 12.44
N ASN A 43 -2.91 5.98 11.73
CA ASN A 43 -4.30 5.86 12.14
C ASN A 43 -4.75 4.40 12.05
N VAL A 44 -5.12 3.82 13.20
CA VAL A 44 -5.58 2.43 13.34
C VAL A 44 -6.92 2.45 14.05
N GLN A 45 -7.98 2.20 13.31
CA GLN A 45 -9.34 2.10 13.82
C GLN A 45 -9.76 0.63 13.78
N LYS A 46 -9.89 0.04 14.97
CA LYS A 46 -10.27 -1.37 15.13
C LYS A 46 -11.62 -1.62 14.45
N ASP A 47 -11.70 -2.73 13.72
CA ASP A 47 -12.90 -3.18 13.00
C ASP A 47 -13.38 -2.21 11.89
N PHE A 48 -12.52 -1.27 11.44
CA PHE A 48 -12.87 -0.32 10.40
C PHE A 48 -11.76 -0.13 9.35
N MET A 49 -10.65 0.53 9.69
CA MET A 49 -9.57 0.76 8.73
C MET A 49 -8.22 1.07 9.37
N VAL A 50 -7.18 0.99 8.54
CA VAL A 50 -5.83 1.44 8.85
C VAL A 50 -5.35 2.37 7.75
N GLN A 51 -4.61 3.42 8.11
CA GLN A 51 -4.02 4.39 7.20
C GLN A 51 -2.54 4.60 7.50
N THR A 52 -1.73 4.64 6.43
CA THR A 52 -0.29 4.91 6.45
C THR A 52 0.03 6.24 5.78
#